data_AF-A0A6M5Z0B6-F1
#
_entry.id   AF-A0A6M5Z0B6-F1
#
_cell.length_a   1.000
_cell.length_b   1.000
_cell.length_c   1.000
_cell.angle_alpha   90.00
_cell.angle_beta   90.00
_cell.angle_gamma   90.00
#
_symmetry.space_group_name_H-M   'P 1'
#
loop_
_entity.id
_entity.type
_entity.pdbx_description
1 polymer ?
#
loop_
_entity_poly.entity_id
_entity_poly.type
_entity_poly.pdbx_seq_one_letter_code
_entity_poly.pdbx_strand_id
1 'polypeptide(L)'
;MTPDNPFLHALLADPDDDTLRLALADWLNENDQAARAEFVRVQLELARGAPDRDHRRRLELRQRDLLVAHDAEWVAPLARVLRCKTGQWGGWVFRRGFVEYIHLPAAVLLAHGDRLAARTPVRELFLRPCGSEEVVALYRKRWMISVTHLYLEGVSLTVGAQRAVLDCPYLTNLRVLRHDVASTETVLEELLRRFPAR
;
A
#
# COMPACT_ATOMS: atom_id res chain seq x y z
N MET A 1 0.62 -15.52 -0.30
CA MET A 1 -0.18 -16.07 0.82
C MET A 1 -1.62 -16.26 0.38
N THR A 2 -2.29 -17.30 0.87
CA THR A 2 -3.71 -17.56 0.61
C THR A 2 -4.59 -16.56 1.36
N PRO A 3 -5.73 -16.13 0.80
CA PRO A 3 -6.63 -15.19 1.46
C PRO A 3 -7.17 -15.69 2.81
N ASP A 4 -7.33 -17.00 2.97
CA ASP A 4 -8.02 -17.61 4.13
C ASP A 4 -7.11 -17.80 5.36
N ASN A 5 -5.93 -17.19 5.38
CA ASN A 5 -5.02 -17.27 6.51
C ASN A 5 -5.50 -16.34 7.65
N PRO A 6 -5.76 -16.85 8.88
CA PRO A 6 -6.29 -16.04 9.98
C PRO A 6 -5.34 -14.92 10.44
N PHE A 7 -4.02 -15.16 10.40
CA PHE A 7 -3.02 -14.14 10.70
C PHE A 7 -2.99 -13.03 9.65
N LEU A 8 -3.19 -13.38 8.37
CA LEU A 8 -3.35 -12.39 7.31
C LEU A 8 -4.62 -11.56 7.54
N HIS A 9 -5.74 -12.20 7.84
CA HIS A 9 -6.99 -11.46 8.10
C HIS A 9 -6.86 -10.47 9.25
N ALA A 10 -6.23 -10.89 10.35
CA ALA A 10 -5.95 -9.99 11.47
C ALA A 10 -5.06 -8.82 11.05
N LEU A 11 -3.96 -9.10 10.34
CA LEU A 11 -3.05 -8.06 9.82
C LEU A 11 -3.74 -7.08 8.85
N LEU A 12 -4.66 -7.55 8.01
CA LEU A 12 -5.41 -6.67 7.11
C LEU A 12 -6.41 -5.79 7.84
N ALA A 13 -6.93 -6.23 9.00
CA ALA A 13 -7.82 -5.47 9.85
C ALA A 13 -7.07 -4.40 10.67
N ASP A 14 -5.88 -4.72 11.17
CA ASP A 14 -4.98 -3.78 11.83
C ASP A 14 -3.57 -3.80 11.20
N PRO A 15 -3.41 -3.09 10.07
CA PRO A 15 -2.16 -3.05 9.34
C PRO A 15 -1.12 -2.15 9.98
N ASP A 16 -1.30 -1.56 11.17
CA ASP A 16 -0.21 -0.84 11.84
C ASP A 16 0.39 -1.63 13.02
N ASP A 17 -0.25 -2.72 13.45
CA ASP A 17 0.25 -3.59 14.52
C ASP A 17 1.43 -4.45 14.03
N ASP A 18 2.61 -4.19 14.59
CA ASP A 18 3.80 -4.98 14.33
C ASP A 18 3.76 -6.35 15.02
N THR A 19 2.96 -6.51 16.08
CA THR A 19 2.79 -7.78 16.80
C THR A 19 2.11 -8.81 15.90
N LEU A 20 1.07 -8.40 15.16
CA LEU A 20 0.41 -9.25 14.15
C LEU A 20 1.38 -9.66 13.03
N ARG A 21 2.29 -8.76 12.64
CA ARG A 21 3.34 -9.07 11.65
C ARG A 21 4.35 -10.07 12.17
N LEU A 22 4.75 -9.97 13.44
CA LEU A 22 5.66 -10.94 14.07
C LEU A 22 4.99 -12.30 14.22
N ALA A 23 3.74 -12.37 14.69
CA ALA A 23 2.98 -13.61 14.78
C ALA A 23 2.83 -14.29 13.41
N LEU A 24 2.59 -13.50 12.36
CA LEU A 24 2.55 -14.00 10.99
C LEU A 24 3.93 -14.47 10.49
N ALA A 25 5.02 -13.82 10.90
CA ALA A 25 6.38 -14.28 10.60
C ALA A 25 6.69 -15.62 11.29
N ASP A 26 6.23 -15.82 12.52
CA ASP A 26 6.36 -17.10 13.21
C ASP A 26 5.61 -18.20 12.47
N TRP A 27 4.34 -17.94 12.09
CA TRP A 27 3.56 -18.87 11.26
C TRP A 27 4.24 -19.18 9.91
N LEU A 28 4.78 -18.17 9.22
CA LEU A 28 5.52 -18.37 7.96
C LEU A 28 6.73 -19.29 8.16
N ASN A 29 7.46 -19.12 9.27
CA ASN A 29 8.62 -19.93 9.57
C ASN A 29 8.24 -21.41 9.83
N GLU A 30 7.13 -21.64 10.52
CA GLU A 30 6.57 -22.97 10.79
C GLU A 30 6.00 -23.66 9.53
N ASN A 31 5.73 -22.90 8.47
CA ASN A 31 5.13 -23.38 7.22
C ASN A 31 6.12 -23.28 6.04
N ASP A 32 7.38 -23.65 6.30
CA ASP A 32 8.47 -23.75 5.30
C ASP A 32 8.75 -22.47 4.49
N GLN A 33 8.36 -21.31 5.03
CA GLN A 33 8.58 -20.00 4.41
C GLN A 33 9.56 -19.15 5.25
N ALA A 34 10.65 -19.78 5.72
CA ALA A 34 11.64 -19.14 6.58
C ALA A 34 12.24 -17.85 5.99
N ALA A 35 12.53 -17.82 4.68
CA ALA A 35 13.03 -16.61 4.01
C ALA A 35 12.02 -15.45 4.05
N ARG A 36 10.72 -15.77 3.92
CA ARG A 36 9.64 -14.78 4.00
C ARG A 36 9.47 -14.27 5.44
N ALA A 37 9.54 -15.17 6.42
CA ALA A 37 9.51 -14.82 7.83
C ALA A 37 10.67 -13.89 8.23
N GLU A 38 11.89 -14.23 7.80
CA GLU A 38 13.08 -13.41 8.00
C GLU A 38 12.90 -12.02 7.40
N PHE A 39 12.39 -11.93 6.17
CA PHE A 39 12.15 -10.66 5.50
C PHE A 39 11.20 -9.74 6.29
N VAL A 40 10.13 -10.29 6.86
CA VAL A 40 9.21 -9.53 7.73
C VAL A 40 9.97 -8.96 8.94
N ARG A 41 10.75 -9.79 9.64
CA ARG A 41 11.52 -9.37 10.82
C ARG A 41 12.56 -8.31 10.49
N VAL A 42 13.30 -8.48 9.40
CA VAL A 42 14.30 -7.50 8.92
C VAL A 42 13.64 -6.14 8.65
N GLN A 43 12.52 -6.11 7.92
CA GLN A 43 11.85 -4.85 7.61
C GLN A 43 11.22 -4.18 8.85
N LEU A 44 10.74 -4.97 9.82
CA LEU A 44 10.25 -4.44 11.09
C LEU A 44 11.36 -3.81 11.92
N GLU A 45 12.52 -4.46 12.01
CA GLU A 45 13.66 -3.92 12.74
C GLU A 45 14.20 -2.65 12.09
N LEU A 46 14.27 -2.61 10.76
CA LEU A 46 14.58 -1.38 10.01
C LEU A 46 13.56 -0.26 10.29
N ALA A 47 12.27 -0.58 10.33
CA ALA A 47 11.20 0.39 10.56
C ALA A 47 11.20 0.95 12.01
N ARG A 48 11.57 0.13 12.99
CA ARG A 48 11.68 0.54 14.41
C ARG A 48 12.91 1.41 14.71
N GLY A 49 13.85 1.47 13.77
CA GLY A 49 15.10 2.20 13.92
C GLY A 49 16.18 1.33 14.53
N ALA A 50 16.98 0.71 13.66
CA ALA A 50 18.14 -0.08 14.05
C ALA A 50 19.06 0.71 15.02
N PRO A 51 19.68 0.04 16.01
CA PRO A 51 20.37 0.68 17.13
C PRO A 51 21.59 1.51 16.71
N ASP A 52 22.25 1.12 15.62
CA ASP A 52 23.41 1.82 15.07
C ASP A 52 23.49 1.69 13.53
N ARG A 53 24.41 2.46 12.93
CA ARG A 53 24.58 2.52 11.47
C ARG A 53 25.07 1.21 10.86
N ASP A 54 25.95 0.48 11.55
CA ASP A 54 26.51 -0.77 11.03
C ASP A 54 25.47 -1.88 11.07
N HIS A 55 24.68 -1.94 12.14
CA HIS A 55 23.54 -2.82 12.26
C HIS A 55 22.50 -2.53 11.18
N ARG A 56 22.13 -1.25 11.01
CA ARG A 56 21.23 -0.83 9.93
C ARG A 56 21.75 -1.28 8.57
N ARG A 57 23.04 -1.07 8.28
CA ARG A 57 23.65 -1.47 7.02
C ARG A 57 23.59 -2.98 6.79
N ARG A 58 23.81 -3.80 7.83
CA ARG A 58 23.67 -5.26 7.73
C ARG A 58 22.23 -5.67 7.39
N LEU A 59 21.24 -5.08 8.04
CA LEU A 59 19.82 -5.32 7.75
C LEU A 59 19.45 -4.88 6.32
N GLU A 60 19.93 -3.72 5.86
CA GLU A 60 19.69 -3.22 4.50
C GLU A 60 20.29 -4.16 3.44
N LEU A 61 21.51 -4.65 3.66
CA LEU A 61 22.14 -5.66 2.80
C LEU A 61 21.33 -6.95 2.79
N ARG A 62 20.91 -7.44 3.96
CA ARG A 62 20.12 -8.67 4.05
C ARG A 62 18.76 -8.54 3.38
N GLN A 63 18.07 -7.41 3.57
CA GLN A 63 16.81 -7.08 2.89
C GLN A 63 16.99 -7.14 1.37
N ARG A 64 18.07 -6.54 0.86
CA ARG A 64 18.38 -6.53 -0.57
C ARG A 64 18.60 -7.95 -1.08
N ASP A 65 19.41 -8.76 -0.40
CA ASP A 65 19.73 -10.12 -0.82
C ASP A 65 18.45 -10.99 -0.86
N LEU A 66 17.56 -10.83 0.11
CA LEU A 66 16.25 -11.50 0.14
C LEU A 66 15.35 -11.06 -1.02
N LEU A 67 15.29 -9.77 -1.33
CA LEU A 67 14.49 -9.26 -2.46
C LEU A 67 15.04 -9.74 -3.81
N VAL A 68 16.36 -9.72 -4.01
CA VAL A 68 16.98 -10.23 -5.24
C VAL A 68 16.61 -11.70 -5.47
N ALA A 69 16.57 -12.50 -4.41
CA ALA A 69 16.24 -13.91 -4.51
C ALA A 69 14.74 -14.20 -4.68
N HIS A 70 13.85 -13.42 -4.03
CA HIS A 70 12.45 -13.83 -3.84
C HIS A 70 11.38 -12.80 -4.25
N ASP A 71 11.73 -11.59 -4.68
CA ASP A 71 10.74 -10.54 -5.00
C ASP A 71 9.69 -11.00 -6.02
N ALA A 72 10.13 -11.61 -7.14
CA ALA A 72 9.22 -12.12 -8.16
C ALA A 72 8.28 -13.22 -7.63
N GLU A 73 8.79 -14.12 -6.80
CA GLU A 73 8.03 -15.20 -6.17
C GLU A 73 6.95 -14.62 -5.23
N TRP A 74 7.33 -13.69 -4.36
CA TRP A 74 6.44 -13.11 -3.35
C TRP A 74 5.36 -12.21 -3.96
N VAL A 75 5.63 -11.58 -5.10
CA VAL A 75 4.69 -10.70 -5.82
C VAL A 75 3.76 -11.49 -6.75
N ALA A 76 4.16 -12.67 -7.21
CA ALA A 76 3.38 -13.47 -8.16
C ALA A 76 1.90 -13.71 -7.76
N PRO A 77 1.55 -13.93 -6.47
CA PRO A 77 0.15 -14.00 -6.04
C PRO A 77 -0.64 -12.71 -6.32
N LEU A 78 -0.03 -11.54 -6.18
CA LEU A 78 -0.66 -10.25 -6.43
C LEU A 78 -0.78 -10.00 -7.95
N ALA A 79 0.28 -10.29 -8.72
CA ALA A 79 0.28 -10.26 -10.18
C ALA A 79 -0.88 -11.06 -10.79
N ARG A 80 -1.11 -12.27 -10.28
CA ARG A 80 -2.21 -13.15 -10.72
C ARG A 80 -3.59 -12.54 -10.48
N VAL A 81 -3.79 -11.85 -9.36
CA VAL A 81 -5.07 -11.20 -9.03
C VAL A 81 -5.35 -10.03 -9.95
N LEU A 82 -4.33 -9.20 -10.20
CA LEU A 82 -4.50 -8.02 -11.05
C LEU A 82 -4.62 -8.35 -12.53
N ARG A 83 -4.43 -9.62 -12.92
CA ARG A 83 -4.34 -10.05 -14.33
C ARG A 83 -3.34 -9.19 -15.12
N CYS A 84 -2.35 -8.66 -14.43
CA CYS A 84 -1.37 -7.73 -14.94
C CYS A 84 -0.05 -8.48 -15.02
N LYS A 85 0.57 -8.53 -16.20
CA LYS A 85 1.82 -9.27 -16.38
C LYS A 85 2.92 -8.63 -15.54
N THR A 86 3.87 -9.43 -15.08
CA THR A 86 5.10 -8.93 -14.45
C THR A 86 5.76 -7.89 -15.37
N GLY A 87 6.12 -6.72 -14.83
CA GLY A 87 6.66 -5.59 -15.61
C GLY A 87 5.62 -4.61 -16.18
N GLN A 88 4.32 -4.91 -16.10
CA GLN A 88 3.26 -3.94 -16.45
C GLN A 88 2.81 -3.08 -15.26
N TRP A 89 3.27 -3.43 -14.05
CA TRP A 89 3.11 -2.65 -12.84
C TRP A 89 4.05 -1.45 -12.91
N GLY A 90 3.62 -0.26 -12.49
CA GLY A 90 4.52 0.89 -12.37
C GLY A 90 5.51 0.75 -11.22
N GLY A 91 5.44 -0.33 -10.46
CA GLY A 91 6.28 -0.67 -9.32
C GLY A 91 5.47 -1.08 -8.10
N TRP A 92 6.16 -1.67 -7.12
CA TRP A 92 5.67 -1.92 -5.78
C TRP A 92 6.82 -1.71 -4.79
N VAL A 93 6.47 -1.48 -3.52
CA VAL A 93 7.48 -1.43 -2.45
C VAL A 93 7.00 -2.25 -1.27
N PHE A 94 7.92 -3.10 -0.79
CA PHE A 94 7.73 -3.81 0.47
C PHE A 94 8.01 -2.88 1.65
N ARG A 95 7.06 -2.81 2.59
CA ARG A 95 7.20 -2.16 3.90
C ARG A 95 6.78 -3.15 4.97
N ARG A 96 7.57 -3.25 6.04
CA ARG A 96 7.28 -4.12 7.20
C ARG A 96 6.87 -5.56 6.80
N GLY A 97 7.49 -6.08 5.74
CA GLY A 97 7.29 -7.41 5.20
C GLY A 97 6.25 -7.53 4.08
N PHE A 98 5.44 -6.51 3.79
CA PHE A 98 4.31 -6.61 2.85
C PHE A 98 4.36 -5.57 1.74
N VAL A 99 3.71 -5.86 0.61
CA VAL A 99 3.53 -4.85 -0.43
C VAL A 99 2.52 -3.82 0.08
N GLU A 100 3.03 -2.67 0.51
CA GLU A 100 2.21 -1.57 1.04
C GLU A 100 2.04 -0.44 0.02
N TYR A 101 3.02 -0.26 -0.88
CA TYR A 101 2.97 0.72 -1.97
C TYR A 101 2.77 0.01 -3.32
N ILE A 102 1.87 0.56 -4.15
CA ILE A 102 1.58 0.03 -5.48
C ILE A 102 1.36 1.19 -6.47
N HIS A 103 1.95 1.07 -7.66
CA HIS A 103 1.76 1.99 -8.78
C HIS A 103 1.01 1.32 -9.94
N LEU A 104 -0.25 1.72 -10.17
CA LEU A 104 -1.16 1.09 -11.14
C LEU A 104 -2.12 2.07 -11.84
N PRO A 105 -2.70 1.69 -12.99
CA PRO A 105 -3.86 2.36 -13.56
C PRO A 105 -5.10 2.26 -12.65
N ALA A 106 -5.91 3.32 -12.59
CA ALA A 106 -7.15 3.35 -11.80
C ALA A 106 -8.14 2.23 -12.20
N ALA A 107 -8.30 1.96 -13.49
CA ALA A 107 -9.15 0.90 -14.01
C ALA A 107 -8.83 -0.50 -13.43
N VAL A 108 -7.53 -0.81 -13.22
CA VAL A 108 -7.11 -2.09 -12.62
C VAL A 108 -7.55 -2.17 -11.16
N LEU A 109 -7.40 -1.09 -10.39
CA LEU A 109 -7.82 -1.02 -9.00
C LEU A 109 -9.35 -1.03 -8.85
N LEU A 110 -10.08 -0.40 -9.78
CA LEU A 110 -11.54 -0.45 -9.82
C LEU A 110 -12.07 -1.88 -10.02
N ALA A 111 -11.37 -2.67 -10.83
CA ALA A 111 -11.74 -4.04 -11.18
C ALA A 111 -11.25 -5.09 -10.17
N HIS A 112 -10.08 -4.88 -9.55
CA HIS A 112 -9.37 -5.93 -8.81
C HIS A 112 -8.84 -5.51 -7.43
N GLY A 113 -9.04 -4.25 -7.02
CA GLY A 113 -8.48 -3.69 -5.78
C GLY A 113 -8.98 -4.38 -4.50
N ASP A 114 -10.23 -4.86 -4.49
CA ASP A 114 -10.80 -5.62 -3.37
C ASP A 114 -10.05 -6.96 -3.17
N ARG A 115 -9.79 -7.68 -4.26
CA ARG A 115 -9.05 -8.94 -4.25
C ARG A 115 -7.57 -8.72 -3.92
N LEU A 116 -7.02 -7.57 -4.29
CA LEU A 116 -5.67 -7.16 -3.95
C LEU A 116 -5.54 -6.88 -2.45
N ALA A 117 -6.46 -6.06 -1.91
CA ALA A 117 -6.50 -5.70 -0.49
C ALA A 117 -6.77 -6.90 0.42
N ALA A 118 -7.42 -7.95 -0.09
CA ALA A 118 -7.59 -9.22 0.63
C ALA A 118 -6.28 -10.05 0.74
N ARG A 119 -5.15 -9.59 0.18
CA ARG A 119 -3.88 -10.34 0.15
C ARG A 119 -2.69 -9.57 0.69
N THR A 120 -2.77 -8.25 0.76
CA THR A 120 -1.71 -7.39 1.26
C THR A 120 -2.30 -6.10 1.82
N PRO A 121 -1.72 -5.53 2.89
CA PRO A 121 -2.12 -4.22 3.39
C PRO A 121 -1.77 -3.14 2.36
N VAL A 122 -2.73 -2.73 1.53
CA VAL A 122 -2.52 -1.63 0.57
C VAL A 122 -2.62 -0.29 1.31
N ARG A 123 -1.48 0.39 1.49
CA ARG A 123 -1.36 1.62 2.30
C ARG A 123 -1.06 2.85 1.48
N GLU A 124 -0.31 2.70 0.40
CA GLU A 124 0.10 3.78 -0.49
C GLU A 124 -0.26 3.42 -1.93
N LEU A 125 -1.01 4.30 -2.56
CA LEU A 125 -1.44 4.15 -3.95
C LEU A 125 -0.87 5.27 -4.79
N PHE A 126 -0.20 4.89 -5.86
CA PHE A 126 0.17 5.80 -6.92
C PHE A 126 -0.65 5.45 -8.16
N LEU A 127 -1.50 6.37 -8.57
CA LEU A 127 -2.32 6.22 -9.76
C LEU A 127 -1.59 6.83 -10.95
N ARG A 128 -1.46 6.06 -12.03
CA ARG A 128 -1.15 6.62 -13.35
C ARG A 128 -2.22 7.65 -13.75
N PRO A 129 -1.92 8.55 -14.70
CA PRO A 129 -2.89 9.52 -15.20
C PRO A 129 -4.25 8.88 -15.52
N CYS A 130 -5.30 9.41 -14.89
CA CYS A 130 -6.69 8.93 -14.98
C CYS A 130 -7.68 10.09 -14.80
N GLY A 131 -8.95 9.86 -15.13
CA GLY A 131 -10.00 10.87 -15.00
C GLY A 131 -10.48 11.05 -13.56
N SER A 132 -10.95 12.25 -13.21
CA SER A 132 -11.55 12.53 -11.89
C SER A 132 -12.70 11.57 -11.53
N GLU A 133 -13.47 11.11 -12.52
CA GLU A 133 -14.58 10.17 -12.30
C GLU A 133 -14.09 8.79 -11.82
N GLU A 134 -12.98 8.29 -12.38
CA GLU A 134 -12.38 7.03 -11.95
C GLU A 134 -11.84 7.13 -10.52
N VAL A 135 -11.27 8.28 -10.17
CA VAL A 135 -10.79 8.57 -8.80
C VAL A 135 -11.97 8.59 -7.81
N VAL A 136 -13.08 9.25 -8.15
CA VAL A 136 -14.29 9.24 -7.32
C VAL A 136 -14.89 7.84 -7.20
N ALA A 137 -14.86 7.05 -8.27
CA ALA A 137 -15.31 5.67 -8.24
C ALA A 137 -14.43 4.80 -7.31
N LEU A 138 -13.12 5.07 -7.24
CA LEU A 138 -12.22 4.39 -6.31
C LEU A 138 -12.54 4.73 -4.86
N TYR A 139 -12.82 5.99 -4.52
CA TYR A 139 -13.17 6.41 -3.16
C TYR A 139 -14.33 5.60 -2.57
N ARG A 140 -15.27 5.17 -3.42
CA ARG A 140 -16.44 4.38 -3.01
C ARG A 140 -16.12 2.90 -2.71
N LYS A 141 -14.89 2.44 -2.94
CA LYS A 141 -14.48 1.07 -2.64
C LYS A 141 -14.11 0.95 -1.17
N ARG A 142 -14.76 0.03 -0.45
CA ARG A 142 -14.56 -0.18 1.00
C ARG A 142 -13.09 -0.43 1.40
N TRP A 143 -12.31 -1.09 0.54
CA TRP A 143 -10.91 -1.40 0.82
C TRP A 143 -10.02 -0.15 0.88
N MET A 144 -10.48 1.01 0.36
CA MET A 144 -9.76 2.29 0.48
C MET A 144 -9.58 2.73 1.93
N ILE A 145 -10.34 2.17 2.88
CA ILE A 145 -10.20 2.49 4.30
C ILE A 145 -8.80 2.17 4.84
N SER A 146 -8.05 1.26 4.20
CA SER A 146 -6.68 0.95 4.60
C SER A 146 -5.65 1.92 4.00
N VAL A 147 -6.01 2.70 2.98
CA VAL A 147 -5.11 3.59 2.27
C VAL A 147 -4.84 4.84 3.10
N THR A 148 -3.56 5.16 3.24
CA THR A 148 -3.06 6.32 3.99
C THR A 148 -2.43 7.37 3.09
N HIS A 149 -1.93 6.99 1.93
CA HIS A 149 -1.33 7.91 0.96
C HIS A 149 -1.90 7.63 -0.43
N LEU A 150 -2.40 8.68 -1.09
CA LEU A 150 -2.88 8.63 -2.46
C LEU A 150 -2.15 9.69 -3.29
N TYR A 151 -1.43 9.23 -4.31
CA TYR A 151 -0.70 10.05 -5.26
C TYR A 151 -1.38 9.93 -6.62
N LEU A 152 -1.79 11.07 -7.19
CA LEU A 152 -2.50 11.17 -8.45
C LEU A 152 -1.60 11.91 -9.45
N GLU A 153 -0.90 11.18 -10.31
CA GLU A 153 0.01 11.75 -11.30
C GLU A 153 -0.76 12.31 -12.49
N GLY A 154 -0.54 13.58 -12.86
CA GLY A 154 -1.17 14.15 -14.06
C GLY A 154 -2.68 14.37 -13.92
N VAL A 155 -3.23 14.26 -12.70
CA VAL A 155 -4.68 14.33 -12.48
C VAL A 155 -5.04 15.66 -11.82
N SER A 156 -5.80 16.47 -12.55
CA SER A 156 -6.53 17.59 -11.98
C SER A 156 -7.89 17.13 -11.47
N LEU A 157 -8.13 17.29 -10.17
CA LEU A 157 -9.40 16.92 -9.55
C LEU A 157 -10.45 18.02 -9.77
N THR A 158 -11.64 17.64 -10.23
CA THR A 158 -12.78 18.56 -10.23
C THR A 158 -13.19 18.94 -8.80
N VAL A 159 -13.82 20.10 -8.62
CA VAL A 159 -14.35 20.53 -7.31
C VAL A 159 -15.27 19.47 -6.68
N GLY A 160 -16.09 18.79 -7.50
CA GLY A 160 -16.92 17.68 -7.02
C GLY A 160 -16.10 16.49 -6.52
N ALA A 161 -15.03 16.13 -7.23
CA ALA A 161 -14.12 15.05 -6.80
C ALA A 161 -13.35 15.40 -5.53
N GLN A 162 -12.97 16.66 -5.37
CA GLN A 162 -12.33 17.18 -4.15
C GLN A 162 -13.26 17.08 -2.94
N ARG A 163 -14.50 17.52 -3.07
CA ARG A 163 -15.51 17.39 -2.00
C ARG A 163 -15.82 15.93 -1.69
N ALA A 164 -15.85 15.07 -2.70
CA ALA A 164 -16.05 13.64 -2.50
C ALA A 164 -14.97 13.00 -1.61
N VAL A 165 -13.73 13.54 -1.56
CA VAL A 165 -12.71 13.08 -0.61
C VAL A 165 -13.11 13.39 0.83
N LEU A 166 -13.61 14.61 1.05
CA LEU A 166 -13.91 15.12 2.38
C LEU A 166 -15.03 14.32 3.06
N ASP A 167 -16.03 13.94 2.28
CA ASP A 167 -17.24 13.27 2.77
C ASP A 167 -17.15 11.73 2.71
N CYS A 168 -16.07 11.16 2.19
CA CYS A 168 -16.00 9.71 1.97
C CYS A 168 -15.69 8.92 3.26
N PRO A 169 -16.56 7.99 3.68
CA PRO A 169 -16.34 7.16 4.87
C PRO A 169 -15.21 6.13 4.70
N TYR A 170 -14.77 5.88 3.47
CA TYR A 170 -13.67 4.96 3.18
C TYR A 170 -12.31 5.65 3.04
N LEU A 171 -12.22 6.96 3.28
CA LEU A 171 -10.96 7.72 3.27
C LEU A 171 -10.61 8.29 4.65
N THR A 172 -11.12 7.67 5.71
CA THR A 172 -10.91 8.10 7.10
C THR A 172 -9.45 7.99 7.54
N ASN A 173 -8.73 7.00 7.02
CA ASN A 173 -7.30 6.80 7.31
C ASN A 173 -6.38 7.51 6.31
N LEU A 174 -6.93 8.18 5.28
CA LEU A 174 -6.11 8.93 4.33
C LEU A 174 -5.45 10.10 5.06
N ARG A 175 -4.12 10.23 4.90
CA ARG A 175 -3.27 11.25 5.54
C ARG A 175 -2.60 12.14 4.51
N VAL A 176 -2.36 11.62 3.31
CA VAL A 176 -1.73 12.35 2.21
C VAL A 176 -2.55 12.15 0.95
N LEU A 177 -2.93 13.26 0.33
CA LEU A 177 -3.48 13.31 -1.02
C LEU A 177 -2.61 14.25 -1.84
N ARG A 178 -1.92 13.73 -2.86
CA ARG A 178 -1.17 14.56 -3.82
C ARG A 178 -1.84 14.47 -5.19
N HIS A 179 -2.11 15.62 -5.80
CA HIS A 179 -2.71 15.75 -7.13
C HIS A 179 -2.23 17.04 -7.77
N ASP A 180 -2.40 17.16 -9.09
CA ASP A 180 -2.10 18.42 -9.79
C ASP A 180 -3.19 19.45 -9.48
N VAL A 181 -2.78 20.68 -9.17
CA VAL A 181 -3.69 21.70 -8.69
C VAL A 181 -4.33 22.44 -9.86
N ALA A 182 -5.63 22.24 -10.07
CA ALA A 182 -6.50 23.32 -10.55
C ALA A 182 -7.68 23.39 -9.57
N SER A 183 -7.63 24.33 -8.62
CA SER A 183 -8.66 24.43 -7.57
C SER A 183 -9.08 25.87 -7.36
N THR A 184 -10.36 26.07 -7.04
CA THR A 184 -10.88 27.31 -6.44
C THR A 184 -10.46 27.39 -4.97
N GLU A 185 -10.18 28.60 -4.49
CA GLU A 185 -9.53 28.90 -3.20
C GLU A 185 -10.16 28.16 -2.00
N THR A 186 -11.50 28.11 -1.90
CA THR A 186 -12.19 27.58 -0.70
C THR A 186 -12.06 26.07 -0.47
N VAL A 187 -12.20 25.24 -1.52
CA VAL A 187 -12.08 23.78 -1.36
C VAL A 187 -10.62 23.37 -1.21
N LEU A 188 -9.71 24.15 -1.81
CA LEU A 188 -8.28 23.95 -1.67
C LEU A 188 -7.83 24.16 -0.23
N GLU A 189 -8.30 25.21 0.45
CA GLU A 189 -7.99 25.46 1.87
C GLU A 189 -8.42 24.29 2.78
N GLU A 190 -9.63 23.77 2.58
CA GLU A 190 -10.12 22.65 3.38
C GLU A 190 -9.32 21.36 3.13
N LEU A 191 -8.97 21.09 1.87
CA LEU A 191 -8.10 19.96 1.52
C LEU A 191 -6.70 20.12 2.10
N LEU A 192 -6.09 21.31 2.02
CA LEU A 192 -4.77 21.58 2.59
C LEU A 192 -4.77 21.47 4.12
N ARG A 193 -5.86 21.88 4.78
CA ARG A 193 -6.04 21.69 6.22
C ARG A 193 -6.10 20.20 6.59
N ARG A 194 -6.80 19.38 5.80
CA ARG A 194 -6.93 17.94 6.05
C ARG A 194 -5.68 17.16 5.64
N PHE A 195 -5.02 17.56 4.55
CA PHE A 195 -3.88 16.90 3.93
C PHE A 195 -2.76 17.93 3.69
N PRO A 196 -2.06 18.37 4.76
CA PRO A 196 -0.99 19.35 4.60
C PRO A 196 0.12 18.77 3.71
N ALA A 197 0.64 19.60 2.80
CA ALA A 197 1.81 19.24 2.01
C ALA A 197 3.00 19.02 2.96
N ARG A 198 3.34 17.75 3.19
CA ARG A 198 4.62 17.35 3.76
C ARG A 198 5.65 17.16 2.66
#